data_AF-A0A968TQ24-F1
#
_entry.id   AF-A0A968TQ24-F1
#
_cell.length_a   1.000
_cell.length_b   1.000
_cell.length_c   1.000
_cell.angle_alpha   90.00
_cell.angle_beta   90.00
_cell.angle_gamma   90.00
#
_symmetry.space_group_name_H-M   'P 1'
#
loop_
_entity.id
_entity.type
_entity.pdbx_description
1 polymer ?
#
loop_
_entity_poly.entity_id
_entity_poly.type
_entity_poly.pdbx_seq_one_letter_code
_entity_poly.pdbx_strand_id
1 'polypeptide(L)'
;MTSCLRPTHNHALVAVAQEVAERLQQAYPPPSDDNHLAEAIVIPAVDSDLRQMILAESLTNRELEVLQLIVDGDNSIAIARKLNISVNAAKTHIHNILNKFMLT
;
A
#
# COMPACT_ATOMS: atom_id res chain seq x y z
N MET A 1 -33.33 32.84 1.46
CA MET A 1 -32.93 31.66 2.25
C MET A 1 -31.98 30.83 1.40
N THR A 2 -30.72 31.22 1.34
CA THR A 2 -29.68 30.52 0.57
C THR A 2 -28.63 30.09 1.58
N SER A 3 -28.65 28.80 1.91
CA SER A 3 -27.65 28.18 2.75
C SER A 3 -26.35 28.12 1.97
N CYS A 4 -25.39 29.00 2.30
CA CYS A 4 -24.01 28.87 1.84
C CYS A 4 -23.42 27.61 2.48
N LEU A 5 -23.47 26.48 1.77
CA LEU A 5 -22.79 25.26 2.16
C LEU A 5 -21.29 25.58 2.17
N ARG A 6 -20.71 25.75 3.37
CA ARG A 6 -19.26 25.85 3.51
C ARG A 6 -18.70 24.50 3.06
N PRO A 7 -17.82 24.46 2.06
CA PRO A 7 -17.19 23.20 1.68
C PRO A 7 -16.39 22.73 2.89
N THR A 8 -16.87 21.69 3.57
CA THR A 8 -16.07 20.97 4.55
C THR A 8 -14.79 20.51 3.85
N HIS A 9 -13.64 20.52 4.51
CA HIS A 9 -12.34 20.13 3.93
C HIS A 9 -12.40 18.84 3.09
N ASN A 10 -13.29 17.91 3.41
CA ASN A 10 -13.58 16.70 2.64
C ASN A 10 -14.04 16.97 1.20
N HIS A 11 -14.80 18.02 0.92
CA HIS A 11 -15.28 18.31 -0.44
C HIS A 11 -14.14 18.78 -1.35
N ALA A 12 -13.20 19.57 -0.82
CA ALA A 12 -12.01 19.96 -1.57
C ALA A 12 -11.12 18.74 -1.85
N LEU A 13 -10.96 17.85 -0.86
CA LEU A 13 -10.22 16.60 -1.03
C LEU A 13 -10.87 15.66 -2.05
N VAL A 14 -12.20 15.52 -2.02
CA VAL A 14 -12.96 14.71 -3.00
C VAL A 14 -12.81 15.27 -4.41
N ALA A 15 -12.91 16.60 -4.56
CA ALA A 15 -12.73 17.23 -5.87
C ALA A 15 -11.31 17.04 -6.43
N VAL A 16 -10.28 17.18 -5.58
CA VAL A 16 -8.89 16.89 -5.97
C VAL A 16 -8.71 15.41 -6.31
N ALA A 17 -9.29 14.51 -5.53
CA ALA A 17 -9.22 13.07 -5.80
C ALA A 17 -9.87 12.69 -7.14
N GLN A 18 -11.01 13.31 -7.48
CA GLN A 18 -11.67 13.12 -8.77
C GLN A 18 -10.82 13.63 -9.94
N GLU A 19 -10.30 14.86 -9.84
CA GLU A 19 -9.43 15.44 -10.87
C GLU A 19 -8.16 14.59 -11.09
N VAL A 20 -7.54 14.12 -10.01
CA VAL A 20 -6.36 13.25 -10.09
C VAL A 20 -6.73 11.90 -10.73
N ALA A 21 -7.87 11.31 -10.37
CA ALA A 21 -8.34 10.06 -10.97
C ALA A 21 -8.59 10.20 -12.48
N GLU A 22 -9.23 11.30 -12.91
CA GLU A 22 -9.47 11.58 -14.33
C GLU A 22 -8.15 11.74 -15.10
N ARG A 23 -7.19 12.49 -14.55
CA ARG A 23 -5.87 12.66 -15.18
C ARG A 23 -5.09 11.36 -15.26
N LEU A 24 -5.16 10.52 -14.23
CA LEU A 24 -4.53 9.20 -14.24
C LEU A 24 -5.18 8.30 -15.30
N GLN A 25 -6.50 8.31 -15.45
CA GLN A 25 -7.18 7.57 -16.52
C GLN A 25 -6.84 8.09 -17.92
N GLN A 26 -6.59 9.39 -18.09
CA GLN A 26 -6.15 9.95 -19.39
C GLN A 26 -4.69 9.62 -19.71
N ALA A 27 -3.80 9.71 -18.72
CA ALA A 27 -2.39 9.39 -18.88
C ALA A 27 -2.15 7.87 -19.00
N TYR A 28 -3.01 7.08 -18.37
CA TYR A 28 -3.01 5.63 -18.36
C TYR A 28 -4.43 5.13 -18.65
N PRO A 29 -4.87 5.12 -19.93
CA PRO A 29 -6.17 4.61 -20.30
C PRO A 29 -6.34 3.19 -19.75
N PRO A 30 -7.45 2.88 -19.04
CA PRO A 30 -7.74 1.51 -18.69
C PRO A 30 -7.80 0.71 -20.00
N PRO A 31 -7.21 -0.50 -20.03
CA PRO A 31 -7.19 -1.31 -21.25
C PRO A 31 -8.63 -1.54 -21.71
N SER A 32 -8.97 -0.98 -22.86
CA SER A 32 -10.25 -1.18 -23.52
C SER A 32 -10.35 -2.63 -23.98
N ASP A 33 -11.42 -3.28 -23.53
CA ASP A 33 -11.65 -4.72 -23.53
C ASP A 33 -11.44 -5.47 -24.85
N ASP A 34 -11.28 -6.78 -24.67
CA ASP A 34 -11.34 -7.87 -25.65
C ASP A 34 -10.07 -8.16 -26.47
N ASN A 35 -9.25 -9.05 -25.89
CA ASN A 35 -8.36 -10.01 -26.57
C ASN A 35 -6.85 -9.74 -26.63
N HIS A 36 -6.27 -8.96 -25.72
CA HIS A 36 -4.87 -9.18 -25.34
C HIS A 36 -4.84 -9.86 -23.98
N LEU A 37 -4.59 -11.17 -23.97
CA LEU A 37 -4.02 -11.85 -22.82
C LEU A 37 -3.00 -10.90 -22.23
N ALA A 38 -3.19 -10.55 -20.94
CA ALA A 38 -2.29 -9.77 -20.13
C ALA A 38 -0.87 -10.00 -20.65
N GLU A 39 -0.36 -9.07 -21.44
CA GLU A 39 1.03 -9.08 -21.83
C GLU A 39 1.72 -8.64 -20.55
N ALA A 40 1.82 -9.60 -19.63
CA ALA A 40 2.57 -9.49 -18.41
C ALA A 40 3.87 -8.89 -18.86
N ILE A 41 4.18 -7.69 -18.38
CA ILE A 41 5.50 -7.11 -18.57
C ILE A 41 6.44 -8.19 -18.04
N VAL A 42 7.06 -8.91 -18.96
CA VAL A 42 8.07 -9.91 -18.64
C VAL A 42 9.23 -9.06 -18.16
N ILE A 43 9.25 -8.79 -16.84
CA ILE A 43 10.40 -8.18 -16.21
C ILE A 43 11.51 -9.20 -16.46
N PRO A 44 12.52 -8.86 -17.28
CA PRO A 44 13.59 -9.77 -17.63
C PRO A 44 14.18 -10.33 -16.33
N ALA A 45 14.50 -11.63 -16.33
CA ALA A 45 15.02 -12.31 -15.15
C ALA A 45 16.11 -11.44 -14.50
N VAL A 46 15.83 -10.95 -13.30
CA VAL A 46 16.81 -10.28 -12.47
C VAL A 46 18.01 -11.22 -12.32
N ASP A 47 19.22 -10.67 -12.50
CA ASP A 47 20.45 -11.43 -12.26
C ASP A 47 20.40 -12.09 -10.86
N SER A 48 21.06 -13.24 -10.72
CA SER A 48 21.02 -14.03 -9.48
C SER A 48 21.33 -13.17 -8.25
N ASP A 49 22.27 -12.24 -8.35
CA ASP A 49 22.68 -11.39 -7.23
C ASP A 49 21.56 -10.40 -6.83
N LEU A 50 20.93 -9.76 -7.82
CA LEU A 50 19.79 -8.88 -7.60
C LEU A 50 18.58 -9.65 -7.05
N ARG A 51 18.37 -10.88 -7.51
CA ARG A 51 17.29 -11.74 -7.03
C ARG A 51 17.48 -12.13 -5.57
N GLN A 52 18.70 -12.43 -5.15
CA GLN A 52 19.02 -12.69 -3.75
C GLN A 52 18.82 -11.44 -2.89
N MET A 53 19.21 -10.26 -3.39
CA MET A 53 19.01 -9.00 -2.68
C MET A 53 17.51 -8.70 -2.48
N ILE A 54 16.69 -8.85 -3.52
CA ILE A 54 15.22 -8.68 -3.44
C ILE A 54 14.61 -9.67 -2.43
N LEU A 55 15.02 -10.94 -2.46
CA LEU A 55 14.52 -11.94 -1.50
C LEU A 55 14.98 -11.65 -0.07
N ALA A 56 16.20 -11.16 0.12
CA ALA A 56 16.73 -10.78 1.44
C ALA A 56 15.97 -9.58 2.04
N GLU A 57 15.58 -8.62 1.21
CA GLU A 57 14.80 -7.45 1.63
C GLU A 57 13.28 -7.70 1.64
N SER A 58 12.83 -8.83 1.10
CA SER A 58 11.41 -9.17 1.06
C SER A 58 10.80 -9.31 2.45
N LEU A 59 9.53 -8.95 2.55
CA LEU A 59 8.77 -9.17 3.77
C LEU A 59 8.51 -10.67 3.96
N THR A 60 8.72 -11.12 5.18
CA THR A 60 8.28 -12.46 5.59
C THR A 60 6.75 -12.52 5.63
N ASN A 61 6.18 -13.72 5.58
CA ASN A 61 4.72 -13.91 5.69
C ASN A 61 4.14 -13.21 6.93
N ARG A 62 4.87 -13.27 8.05
CA ARG A 62 4.44 -12.63 9.29
C ARG A 62 4.47 -11.10 9.20
N GLU A 63 5.47 -10.54 8.54
CA GLU A 63 5.55 -9.09 8.31
C GLU A 63 4.48 -8.61 7.32
N LEU A 64 4.10 -9.43 6.33
CA LEU A 64 2.96 -9.14 5.44
C LEU A 64 1.64 -9.08 6.21
N GLU A 65 1.38 -10.04 7.11
CA GLU A 65 0.19 -10.00 7.98
C GLU A 65 0.15 -8.73 8.84
N VAL A 66 1.29 -8.36 9.43
CA VAL A 66 1.40 -7.14 10.23
C VAL A 66 1.21 -5.90 9.36
N LEU A 67 1.77 -5.86 8.14
CA LEU A 67 1.61 -4.76 7.19
C LEU A 67 0.15 -4.55 6.82
N GLN A 68 -0.61 -5.62 6.57
CA GLN A 68 -2.03 -5.51 6.27
C GLN A 68 -2.79 -4.83 7.42
N LEU A 69 -2.52 -5.21 8.67
CA LEU A 69 -3.17 -4.59 9.83
C LEU A 69 -2.76 -3.12 10.02
N ILE A 70 -1.51 -2.75 9.70
CA ILE A 70 -1.08 -1.34 9.69
C ILE A 70 -1.89 -0.54 8.67
N VAL A 71 -2.05 -1.07 7.45
CA VAL A 71 -2.83 -0.42 6.37
C VAL A 71 -4.31 -0.27 6.78
N ASP A 72 -4.84 -1.25 7.50
CA ASP A 72 -6.20 -1.20 8.06
C ASP A 72 -6.34 -0.20 9.24
N GLY A 73 -5.24 0.44 9.66
CA GLY A 73 -5.22 1.47 10.71
C GLY A 73 -5.03 0.94 12.14
N ASP A 74 -4.65 -0.33 12.32
CA ASP A 74 -4.42 -0.88 13.64
C ASP A 74 -3.10 -0.38 14.28
N ASN A 75 -3.15 -0.10 15.58
CA ASN A 75 -1.94 0.18 16.37
C ASN A 75 -1.29 -1.11 16.93
N SER A 76 -0.08 -0.99 17.50
CA SER A 76 0.67 -2.13 18.02
C SER A 76 -0.07 -2.97 19.08
N ILE A 77 -1.02 -2.38 19.82
CA ILE A 77 -1.83 -3.10 20.83
C ILE A 77 -2.96 -3.88 20.15
N ALA A 78 -3.59 -3.32 19.12
CA ALA A 78 -4.60 -4.00 18.32
C ALA A 78 -3.99 -5.16 17.52
N ILE A 79 -2.86 -4.93 16.86
CA ILE A 79 -2.08 -5.94 16.13
C ILE A 79 -1.70 -7.10 17.05
N ALA A 80 -1.15 -6.79 18.23
CA ALA A 80 -0.77 -7.81 19.20
C ALA A 80 -1.93 -8.73 19.59
N ARG A 81 -3.12 -8.16 19.78
CA ARG A 81 -4.33 -8.93 20.09
C ARG A 81 -4.80 -9.78 18.91
N LYS A 82 -4.93 -9.19 17.71
CA LYS A 82 -5.39 -9.90 16.50
C LYS A 82 -4.49 -11.08 16.14
N LEU A 83 -3.18 -10.92 16.36
CA LEU A 83 -2.18 -11.90 15.98
C LEU A 83 -1.68 -12.79 17.13
N ASN A 84 -2.28 -12.67 18.32
CA ASN A 84 -1.94 -13.37 19.56
C ASN A 84 -0.43 -13.36 19.90
N ILE A 85 0.17 -12.17 19.92
CA ILE A 85 1.58 -11.92 20.29
C ILE A 85 1.69 -10.83 21.36
N SER A 86 2.89 -10.63 21.92
CA SER A 86 3.13 -9.51 22.82
C SER A 86 3.13 -8.17 22.08
N VAL A 87 2.78 -7.08 22.77
CA VAL A 87 2.88 -5.71 22.22
C VAL A 87 4.32 -5.38 21.81
N ASN A 88 5.30 -5.91 22.55
CA ASN A 88 6.71 -5.73 22.20
C ASN A 88 7.05 -6.43 20.87
N ALA A 89 6.59 -7.66 20.66
CA ALA A 89 6.77 -8.36 19.40
C ALA A 89 6.09 -7.62 18.24
N ALA A 90 4.87 -7.10 18.43
CA ALA A 90 4.20 -6.28 17.42
C ALA A 90 5.02 -5.04 17.05
N LYS A 91 5.59 -4.33 18.04
CA LYS A 91 6.49 -3.19 17.79
C LYS A 91 7.74 -3.60 17.03
N THR A 92 8.35 -4.74 17.38
CA THR A 92 9.51 -5.28 16.65
C THR A 92 9.16 -5.57 15.18
N HIS A 93 8.01 -6.21 14.92
CA HIS A 93 7.57 -6.44 13.55
C HIS A 93 7.34 -5.14 12.78
N ILE A 94 6.67 -4.15 13.38
CA ILE A 94 6.46 -2.82 12.77
C ILE A 94 7.81 -2.16 12.45
N HIS A 95 8.76 -2.17 13.40
CA HIS A 95 10.07 -1.59 13.19
C HIS A 95 10.83 -2.28 12.05
N ASN A 96 10.84 -3.61 12.02
CA ASN A 96 11.52 -4.37 10.96
C ASN A 96 10.90 -4.09 9.59
N ILE A 97 9.57 -3.98 9.52
CA ILE A 97 8.87 -3.54 8.30
C ILE A 97 9.36 -2.16 7.90
N LEU A 98 9.26 -1.15 8.77
CA LEU A 98 9.68 0.22 8.44
C LEU A 98 11.16 0.31 8.02
N ASN A 99 12.03 -0.49 8.63
CA ASN A 99 13.44 -0.59 8.25
C ASN A 99 13.62 -1.16 6.84
N LYS A 100 12.87 -2.20 6.46
CA LYS A 100 12.86 -2.75 5.09
C LYS A 100 12.34 -1.76 4.04
N PHE A 101 11.52 -0.79 4.45
CA PHE A 101 11.04 0.28 3.58
C PHE A 101 11.90 1.55 3.64
N MET A 102 13.03 1.52 4.38
CA MET A 102 13.93 2.68 4.55
C MET A 102 13.22 3.92 5.14
N LEU A 103 12.19 3.71 5.97
CA LEU A 103 11.37 4.78 6.57
C LEU A 103 11.84 5.18 7.99
N THR A 104 13.02 4.72 8.43
CA THR A 104 13.52 4.90 9.80
C THR A 104 14.99 5.28 9.83
#